data_AF-A0A4Q6BY81-F1
#
_entry.id   AF-A0A4Q6BY81-F1
#
_cell.length_a   1.000
_cell.length_b   1.000
_cell.length_c   1.000
_cell.angle_alpha   90.00
_cell.angle_beta   90.00
_cell.angle_gamma   90.00
#
_symmetry.space_group_name_H-M   'P 1'
#
loop_
_entity.id
_entity.type
_entity.pdbx_description
1 polymer ?
#
loop_
_entity_poly.entity_id
_entity_poly.type
_entity_poly.pdbx_seq_one_letter_code
_entity_poly.pdbx_strand_id
1 'polypeptide(L)'
;MGTPQDRCLSQSKLKKTLDTQVSAGRVVYAMSQCYSGGFHKMSIKEVGGYPTAETRVCGFTAITEDETASGCTADVDGPGYQGYERSFTEQLTGIDVVSGKKLREPRASILEAHQAATLEDQAKDIPLSTSDFFLWKWALAFENKNSSAASVVNAAMLGRDSLADKSYKAKEVFVYAMTEVFAKAYPADAAKLKGSIADLQELEATYASQLMLQQIELNRVGNALANAEVALLQRFNLHVQSGTSVLTPMESRLELNFFGALDQRFGYGAADQEALMQLSILSLTRPSDAAALADYKSKRAKYAQEWALGSGEPRLVSLANNILKMRPQVERGSEAYGDLQSAQGHARRLLIYRQALGAWQALAKTQNMKALAELAGLVTCESASLR
;
A
#
# COMPACT_ATOMS: atom_id res chain seq x y z
N MET A 1 25.08 -3.72 -20.09
CA MET A 1 23.82 -3.63 -19.30
C MET A 1 23.86 -2.29 -18.58
N GLY A 2 22.87 -1.42 -18.77
CA GLY A 2 22.82 -0.12 -18.07
C GLY A 2 22.85 -0.30 -16.56
N THR A 3 23.41 0.66 -15.85
CA THR A 3 23.49 0.66 -14.38
C THR A 3 22.07 0.63 -13.79
N PRO A 4 21.84 0.15 -12.56
CA PRO A 4 20.54 0.24 -11.91
C PRO A 4 19.95 1.66 -11.91
N GLN A 5 20.78 2.70 -11.85
CA GLN A 5 20.35 4.10 -12.00
C GLN A 5 19.77 4.42 -13.38
N ASP A 6 20.17 3.72 -14.45
CA ASP A 6 19.62 3.92 -15.80
C ASP A 6 18.22 3.31 -15.97
N ARG A 7 17.75 2.50 -15.00
CA ARG A 7 16.44 1.82 -15.03
C ARG A 7 15.35 2.55 -14.24
N CYS A 8 15.70 3.55 -13.43
CA CYS A 8 14.74 4.32 -12.63
C CYS A 8 14.43 5.67 -13.29
N LEU A 9 13.15 6.01 -13.42
CA LEU A 9 12.69 7.32 -13.87
C LEU A 9 12.44 8.21 -12.65
N SER A 10 13.34 9.17 -12.39
CA SER A 10 13.13 10.12 -11.29
C SER A 10 11.96 11.07 -11.59
N GLN A 11 11.30 11.55 -10.54
CA GLN A 11 10.26 12.57 -10.63
C GLN A 11 10.72 13.82 -11.39
N SER A 12 11.97 14.27 -11.17
CA SER A 12 12.55 15.43 -11.84
C SER A 12 12.79 15.18 -13.33
N LYS A 13 13.24 13.98 -13.70
CA LYS A 13 13.44 13.57 -15.09
C LYS A 13 12.10 13.45 -15.81
N LEU A 14 11.08 12.86 -15.17
CA LEU A 14 9.73 12.82 -15.71
C LEU A 14 9.17 14.23 -15.93
N LYS A 15 9.29 15.13 -14.94
CA LYS A 15 8.83 16.52 -15.08
C LYS A 15 9.50 17.23 -16.26
N LYS A 16 10.83 17.08 -16.40
CA LYS A 16 11.58 17.65 -17.53
C LYS A 16 11.09 17.09 -18.87
N THR A 17 10.83 15.79 -18.95
CA THR A 17 10.26 15.17 -20.16
C THR A 17 8.89 15.76 -20.48
N LEU A 18 7.99 15.89 -19.49
CA LEU A 18 6.67 16.47 -19.69
C LEU A 18 6.73 17.95 -20.09
N ASP A 19 7.71 18.71 -19.59
CA ASP A 19 7.88 20.12 -19.96
C ASP A 19 8.45 20.31 -21.37
N THR A 20 9.27 19.36 -21.84
CA THR A 20 9.94 19.46 -23.14
C THR A 20 9.15 18.81 -24.27
N GLN A 21 8.41 17.73 -23.99
CA GLN A 21 7.73 16.93 -25.01
C GLN A 21 6.22 17.19 -25.11
N VAL A 22 5.59 17.69 -24.04
CA VAL A 22 4.17 18.02 -24.03
C VAL A 22 4.03 19.55 -24.05
N SER A 23 4.02 20.11 -25.25
CA SER A 23 4.05 21.55 -25.50
C SER A 23 2.71 22.27 -25.30
N ALA A 24 1.60 21.52 -25.27
CA ALA A 24 0.26 22.07 -25.10
C ALA A 24 -0.63 21.13 -24.28
N GLY A 25 -1.67 21.69 -23.66
CA GLY A 25 -2.64 20.94 -22.85
C GLY A 25 -2.20 20.70 -21.40
N ARG A 26 -2.99 19.90 -20.70
CA ARG A 26 -2.75 19.48 -19.31
C ARG A 26 -2.32 18.02 -19.28
N VAL A 27 -1.50 17.68 -18.30
CA VAL A 27 -1.10 16.29 -18.04
C VAL A 27 -1.78 15.83 -16.77
N VAL A 28 -2.61 14.79 -16.88
CA VAL A 28 -3.23 14.12 -15.74
C VAL A 28 -2.58 12.74 -15.59
N TYR A 29 -2.01 12.44 -14.43
CA TYR A 29 -1.39 11.15 -14.15
C TYR A 29 -2.13 10.39 -13.04
N ALA A 30 -1.98 9.07 -13.01
CA ALA A 30 -2.34 8.23 -11.88
C ALA A 30 -1.14 7.32 -11.55
N MET A 31 -0.72 7.28 -10.29
CA MET A 31 0.45 6.53 -9.84
C MET A 31 0.08 5.70 -8.61
N SER A 32 0.03 4.37 -8.76
CA SER A 32 -0.42 3.47 -7.71
C SER A 32 0.71 2.67 -7.06
N GLN A 33 1.88 3.29 -6.93
CA GLN A 33 3.10 2.64 -6.43
C GLN A 33 3.50 3.18 -5.05
N CYS A 34 4.36 2.42 -4.36
CA CYS A 34 5.04 2.86 -3.15
C CYS A 34 5.68 4.26 -3.34
N TYR A 35 5.52 5.16 -2.36
CA TYR A 35 5.99 6.56 -2.37
C TYR A 35 5.42 7.45 -3.50
N SER A 36 4.30 7.07 -4.11
CA SER A 36 3.71 7.77 -5.25
C SER A 36 3.36 9.24 -4.95
N GLY A 37 3.05 9.60 -3.70
CA GLY A 37 2.80 10.99 -3.29
C GLY A 37 3.95 11.96 -3.64
N GLY A 38 5.19 11.45 -3.78
CA GLY A 38 6.33 12.23 -4.23
C GLY A 38 6.14 12.84 -5.63
N PHE A 39 5.29 12.26 -6.47
CA PHE A 39 5.01 12.76 -7.81
C PHE A 39 4.16 14.04 -7.82
N HIS A 40 3.43 14.36 -6.75
CA HIS A 40 2.75 15.67 -6.63
C HIS A 40 3.73 16.84 -6.64
N LYS A 41 5.01 16.60 -6.29
CA LYS A 41 6.09 17.60 -6.38
C LYS A 41 6.44 17.98 -7.83
N MET A 42 5.87 17.31 -8.83
CA MET A 42 5.92 17.77 -10.22
C MET A 42 5.14 19.07 -10.39
N SER A 43 4.05 19.23 -9.63
CA SER A 43 3.17 20.38 -9.67
C SER A 43 3.42 21.33 -8.51
N ILE A 44 3.79 20.80 -7.34
CA ILE A 44 3.84 21.57 -6.09
C ILE A 44 5.29 21.81 -5.67
N LYS A 45 5.60 23.07 -5.40
CA LYS A 45 6.91 23.52 -4.92
C LYS A 45 6.75 24.38 -3.69
N GLU A 46 7.76 24.41 -2.84
CA GLU A 46 7.79 25.29 -1.68
C GLU A 46 8.54 26.59 -1.99
N VAL A 47 7.93 27.73 -1.68
CA VAL A 47 8.52 29.07 -1.81
C VAL A 47 8.25 29.84 -0.53
N GLY A 48 9.32 30.24 0.19
CA GLY A 48 9.17 30.96 1.47
C GLY A 48 8.47 30.14 2.57
N GLY A 49 8.61 28.81 2.54
CA GLY A 49 7.94 27.92 3.49
C GLY A 49 6.43 27.79 3.27
N TYR A 50 5.94 28.09 2.07
CA TYR A 50 4.54 27.89 1.68
C TYR A 50 4.49 27.16 0.33
N PRO A 51 3.52 26.25 0.12
CA PRO A 51 3.40 25.57 -1.15
C PRO A 51 2.84 26.51 -2.23
N THR A 52 3.29 26.29 -3.45
CA THR A 52 2.87 26.95 -4.69
C THR A 52 2.63 25.88 -5.74
N ALA A 53 1.65 26.08 -6.63
CA ALA A 53 1.29 25.08 -7.63
C ALA A 53 1.46 25.54 -9.08
N GLU A 54 2.02 24.65 -9.90
CA GLU A 54 1.96 24.66 -11.36
C GLU A 54 0.75 23.81 -11.80
N THR A 55 -0.23 24.43 -12.45
CA THR A 55 -1.55 23.85 -12.68
C THR A 55 -1.67 23.06 -13.98
N ARG A 56 -0.61 23.03 -14.80
CA ARG A 56 -0.57 22.26 -16.05
C ARG A 56 -0.46 20.75 -15.83
N VAL A 57 0.15 20.33 -14.73
CA VAL A 57 0.34 18.92 -14.37
C VAL A 57 -0.45 18.66 -13.09
N CYS A 58 -1.24 17.60 -13.06
CA CYS A 58 -1.95 17.15 -11.87
C CYS A 58 -2.10 15.63 -11.91
N GLY A 59 -2.54 15.03 -10.81
CA GLY A 59 -2.77 13.61 -10.81
C GLY A 59 -3.20 13.05 -9.48
N PHE A 60 -3.20 11.73 -9.43
CA PHE A 60 -3.72 10.93 -8.34
C PHE A 60 -2.68 9.91 -7.91
N THR A 61 -2.48 9.73 -6.61
CA THR A 61 -1.50 8.79 -6.04
C THR A 61 -2.19 7.83 -5.07
N ALA A 62 -1.61 6.64 -4.86
CA ALA A 62 -2.13 5.67 -3.89
C ALA A 62 -1.76 5.98 -2.45
N ILE A 63 -0.61 6.63 -2.24
CA ILE A 63 -0.01 6.81 -0.92
C ILE A 63 0.71 8.16 -0.83
N THR A 64 1.05 8.62 0.38
CA THR A 64 1.90 9.79 0.65
C THR A 64 3.34 9.58 0.19
N GLU A 65 4.15 10.64 0.19
CA GLU A 65 5.53 10.58 -0.31
C GLU A 65 6.51 9.80 0.59
N ASP A 66 6.11 9.49 1.82
CA ASP A 66 6.93 8.93 2.89
C ASP A 66 6.54 7.49 3.26
N GLU A 67 5.49 6.94 2.63
CA GLU A 67 4.96 5.62 2.96
C GLU A 67 4.95 4.66 1.76
N THR A 68 4.98 3.36 2.08
CA THR A 68 4.77 2.29 1.11
C THR A 68 3.28 2.14 0.83
N ALA A 69 2.91 1.88 -0.43
CA ALA A 69 1.53 1.53 -0.76
C ALA A 69 1.25 0.07 -0.33
N SER A 70 -0.03 -0.25 -0.16
CA SER A 70 -0.49 -1.64 -0.24
C SER A 70 -0.19 -2.17 -1.66
N GLY A 71 -0.16 -3.49 -1.87
CA GLY A 71 0.22 -4.01 -3.19
C GLY A 71 1.72 -4.34 -3.33
N CYS A 72 2.56 -3.83 -2.42
CA CYS A 72 4.01 -4.08 -2.44
C CYS A 72 4.44 -5.40 -1.70
N THR A 73 3.50 -6.31 -1.36
CA THR A 73 3.75 -7.62 -0.71
C THR A 73 3.16 -8.79 -1.52
N ALA A 74 3.56 -10.04 -1.27
CA ALA A 74 3.20 -11.18 -2.13
C ALA A 74 1.73 -11.63 -2.08
N ASP A 75 0.92 -11.16 -1.12
CA ASP A 75 -0.49 -11.58 -0.93
C ASP A 75 -1.50 -10.79 -1.81
N VAL A 76 -1.01 -9.98 -2.74
CA VAL A 76 -1.79 -8.98 -3.49
C VAL A 76 -2.61 -9.54 -4.64
N ASP A 77 -2.43 -10.84 -4.94
CA ASP A 77 -3.19 -11.57 -5.97
C ASP A 77 -4.37 -12.38 -5.39
N GLY A 78 -4.63 -12.28 -4.08
CA GLY A 78 -5.73 -12.99 -3.43
C GLY A 78 -7.11 -12.39 -3.78
N PRO A 79 -8.19 -13.20 -3.88
CA PRO A 79 -9.52 -12.71 -4.21
C PRO A 79 -10.10 -11.71 -3.20
N GLY A 80 -9.57 -11.69 -1.97
CA GLY A 80 -9.96 -10.75 -0.92
C GLY A 80 -9.17 -9.43 -0.88
N TYR A 81 -8.12 -9.27 -1.71
CA TYR A 81 -7.32 -8.06 -1.71
C TYR A 81 -8.02 -6.94 -2.50
N GLN A 82 -8.21 -5.78 -1.85
CA GLN A 82 -8.88 -4.61 -2.42
C GLN A 82 -8.13 -3.31 -2.06
N GLY A 83 -6.96 -3.11 -2.65
CA GLY A 83 -6.19 -1.87 -2.57
C GLY A 83 -6.67 -0.77 -3.53
N TYR A 84 -6.05 0.42 -3.43
CA TYR A 84 -6.38 1.55 -4.28
C TYR A 84 -6.12 1.29 -5.77
N GLU A 85 -5.02 0.62 -6.12
CA GLU A 85 -4.66 0.31 -7.50
C GLU A 85 -5.70 -0.55 -8.22
N ARG A 86 -6.19 -1.57 -7.51
CA ARG A 86 -7.26 -2.45 -8.00
C ARG A 86 -8.54 -1.64 -8.13
N SER A 87 -8.96 -1.01 -7.04
CA SER A 87 -10.21 -0.22 -7.00
C SER A 87 -10.22 0.87 -8.06
N PHE A 88 -9.12 1.61 -8.23
CA PHE A 88 -9.01 2.67 -9.23
C PHE A 88 -9.15 2.14 -10.65
N THR A 89 -8.46 1.04 -10.97
CA THR A 89 -8.54 0.43 -12.30
C THR A 89 -9.95 -0.07 -12.60
N GLU A 90 -10.60 -0.71 -11.62
CA GLU A 90 -11.97 -1.23 -11.75
C GLU A 90 -13.02 -0.10 -11.85
N GLN A 91 -12.82 1.02 -11.16
CA GLN A 91 -13.69 2.20 -11.27
C GLN A 91 -13.50 2.91 -12.62
N LEU A 92 -12.25 2.99 -13.10
CA LEU A 92 -11.92 3.64 -14.36
C LEU A 92 -12.43 2.86 -15.57
N THR A 93 -12.29 1.53 -15.55
CA THR A 93 -12.60 0.66 -16.68
C THR A 93 -13.98 0.01 -16.60
N GLY A 94 -14.53 -0.15 -15.39
CA GLY A 94 -15.73 -0.95 -15.17
C GLY A 94 -15.51 -2.46 -15.23
N ILE A 95 -14.26 -2.92 -15.28
CA ILE A 95 -13.87 -4.33 -15.44
C ILE A 95 -13.22 -4.82 -14.15
N ASP A 96 -13.62 -6.00 -13.66
CA ASP A 96 -12.92 -6.69 -12.57
C ASP A 96 -11.56 -7.21 -13.08
N VAL A 97 -10.48 -6.78 -12.45
CA VAL A 97 -9.11 -7.02 -12.97
C VAL A 97 -8.68 -8.48 -12.87
N VAL A 98 -9.31 -9.27 -11.99
CA VAL A 98 -8.98 -10.69 -11.77
C VAL A 98 -9.67 -11.58 -12.81
N SER A 99 -10.97 -11.37 -13.03
CA SER A 99 -11.80 -12.19 -13.92
C SER A 99 -11.91 -11.65 -15.35
N GLY A 100 -11.53 -10.39 -15.57
CA GLY A 100 -11.70 -9.69 -16.85
C GLY A 100 -13.16 -9.43 -17.23
N LYS A 101 -14.11 -9.66 -16.32
CA LYS A 101 -15.55 -9.49 -16.59
C LYS A 101 -16.01 -8.07 -16.25
N LYS A 102 -17.08 -7.64 -16.91
CA LYS A 102 -17.75 -6.37 -16.58
C LYS A 102 -18.25 -6.44 -15.13
N LEU A 103 -17.79 -5.50 -14.31
CA LEU A 103 -18.17 -5.32 -12.92
C LEU A 103 -19.19 -4.20 -12.77
N ARG A 104 -18.99 -3.08 -13.48
CA ARG A 104 -19.79 -1.86 -13.40
C ARG A 104 -19.66 -1.01 -14.66
N GLU A 105 -20.40 0.09 -14.74
CA GLU A 105 -20.12 1.13 -15.74
C GLU A 105 -18.86 1.92 -15.37
N PRO A 106 -17.98 2.26 -16.33
CA PRO A 106 -16.82 3.09 -16.06
C PRO A 106 -17.23 4.50 -15.65
N ARG A 107 -16.49 5.07 -14.69
CA ARG A 107 -16.68 6.46 -14.25
C ARG A 107 -16.44 7.47 -15.38
N ALA A 108 -17.04 8.64 -15.29
CA ALA A 108 -17.00 9.63 -16.37
C ALA A 108 -15.68 10.43 -16.41
N SER A 109 -14.96 10.47 -15.30
CA SER A 109 -13.68 11.16 -15.16
C SER A 109 -12.70 10.40 -14.29
N ILE A 110 -11.42 10.75 -14.40
CA ILE A 110 -10.37 10.19 -13.53
C ILE A 110 -10.61 10.58 -12.07
N LEU A 111 -11.10 11.80 -11.82
CA LEU A 111 -11.44 12.27 -10.47
C LEU A 111 -12.56 11.42 -9.84
N GLU A 112 -13.62 11.10 -10.60
CA GLU A 112 -14.69 10.22 -10.11
C GLU A 112 -14.17 8.80 -9.83
N ALA A 113 -13.29 8.27 -10.69
CA ALA A 113 -12.66 6.98 -10.47
C ALA A 113 -11.78 6.98 -9.21
N HIS A 114 -10.98 8.03 -9.03
CA HIS A 114 -10.17 8.24 -7.82
C HIS A 114 -11.04 8.31 -6.56
N GLN A 115 -12.07 9.16 -6.53
CA GLN A 115 -12.94 9.31 -5.37
C GLN A 115 -13.65 7.99 -5.02
N ALA A 116 -14.20 7.29 -6.01
CA ALA A 116 -14.84 6.01 -5.77
C ALA A 116 -13.85 4.96 -5.27
N ALA A 117 -12.65 4.90 -5.84
CA ALA A 117 -11.59 3.99 -5.41
C ALA A 117 -11.12 4.29 -3.98
N THR A 118 -10.98 5.56 -3.61
CA THR A 118 -10.62 5.98 -2.25
C THR A 118 -11.67 5.60 -1.20
N LEU A 119 -12.94 5.39 -1.59
CA LEU A 119 -13.99 4.89 -0.69
C LEU A 119 -14.03 3.36 -0.63
N GLU A 120 -13.70 2.67 -1.72
CA GLU A 120 -13.69 1.20 -1.80
C GLU A 120 -12.41 0.57 -1.24
N ASP A 121 -11.30 1.30 -1.27
CA ASP A 121 -9.99 0.84 -0.83
C ASP A 121 -9.97 0.50 0.67
N GLN A 122 -9.82 -0.79 0.93
CA GLN A 122 -9.82 -1.39 2.27
C GLN A 122 -8.43 -1.50 2.88
N ALA A 123 -7.38 -1.12 2.14
CA ALA A 123 -6.01 -1.25 2.59
C ALA A 123 -5.51 0.02 3.31
N LYS A 124 -4.25 -0.03 3.77
CA LYS A 124 -3.56 1.07 4.47
C LYS A 124 -3.28 2.31 3.62
N ASP A 125 -3.66 2.30 2.36
CA ASP A 125 -3.33 3.34 1.39
C ASP A 125 -3.89 4.71 1.80
N ILE A 126 -3.31 5.78 1.27
CA ILE A 126 -3.74 7.15 1.51
C ILE A 126 -3.83 7.84 0.15
N PRO A 127 -4.89 7.57 -0.61
CA PRO A 127 -4.98 8.11 -1.96
C PRO A 127 -5.21 9.61 -1.93
N LEU A 128 -4.43 10.36 -2.72
CA LEU A 128 -4.51 11.81 -2.79
C LEU A 128 -4.60 12.29 -4.24
N SER A 129 -5.38 13.33 -4.48
CA SER A 129 -5.23 14.18 -5.64
C SER A 129 -4.16 15.26 -5.41
N THR A 130 -3.67 15.90 -6.46
CA THR A 130 -2.70 16.99 -6.33
C THR A 130 -3.29 18.17 -5.53
N SER A 131 -4.59 18.46 -5.66
CA SER A 131 -5.28 19.49 -4.88
C SER A 131 -5.37 19.12 -3.39
N ASP A 132 -5.58 17.84 -3.05
CA ASP A 132 -5.51 17.35 -1.68
C ASP A 132 -4.10 17.55 -1.10
N PHE A 133 -3.08 17.12 -1.84
CA PHE A 133 -1.69 17.27 -1.43
C PHE A 133 -1.31 18.75 -1.22
N PHE A 134 -1.74 19.64 -2.13
CA PHE A 134 -1.49 21.07 -2.03
C PHE A 134 -2.09 21.67 -0.75
N LEU A 135 -3.36 21.37 -0.48
CA LEU A 135 -4.06 21.83 0.71
C LEU A 135 -3.45 21.25 1.99
N TRP A 136 -3.06 19.98 1.98
CA TRP A 136 -2.38 19.36 3.09
C TRP A 136 -1.02 20.01 3.38
N LYS A 137 -0.23 20.34 2.35
CA LYS A 137 1.02 21.12 2.54
C LYS A 137 0.75 22.52 3.10
N TRP A 138 -0.37 23.15 2.75
CA TRP A 138 -0.79 24.41 3.39
C TRP A 138 -1.14 24.22 4.87
N ALA A 139 -1.86 23.15 5.22
CA ALA A 139 -2.17 22.81 6.62
C ALA A 139 -0.88 22.69 7.44
N LEU A 140 0.09 21.89 6.96
CA LEU A 140 1.39 21.72 7.61
C LEU A 140 2.18 23.03 7.71
N ALA A 141 2.14 23.86 6.67
CA ALA A 141 2.81 25.17 6.69
C ALA A 141 2.18 26.12 7.74
N PHE A 142 0.86 26.10 7.91
CA PHE A 142 0.18 26.88 8.93
C PHE A 142 0.52 26.42 10.35
N GLU A 143 0.55 25.10 10.57
CA GLU A 143 0.93 24.47 11.84
C GLU A 143 2.39 24.77 12.21
N ASN A 144 3.34 24.51 11.30
CA ASN A 144 4.78 24.73 11.54
C ASN A 144 5.13 26.17 11.90
N LYS A 145 4.37 27.14 11.38
CA LYS A 145 4.57 28.57 11.64
C LYS A 145 3.78 29.07 12.86
N ASN A 146 3.04 28.21 13.56
CA ASN A 146 2.12 28.56 14.65
C ASN A 146 1.21 29.76 14.29
N SER A 147 0.75 29.79 13.04
CA SER A 147 -0.03 30.91 12.53
C SER A 147 -1.45 30.90 13.10
N SER A 148 -2.14 32.04 13.08
CA SER A 148 -3.58 32.09 13.41
C SER A 148 -4.44 31.20 12.48
N ALA A 149 -3.93 30.86 11.30
CA ALA A 149 -4.57 29.91 10.40
C ALA A 149 -4.50 28.45 10.92
N ALA A 150 -3.52 28.11 11.78
CA ALA A 150 -3.44 26.78 12.38
C ALA A 150 -4.64 26.46 13.28
N SER A 151 -5.18 27.46 13.99
CA SER A 151 -6.38 27.26 14.80
C SER A 151 -7.61 26.96 13.95
N VAL A 152 -7.70 27.53 12.74
CA VAL A 152 -8.77 27.22 11.78
C VAL A 152 -8.65 25.78 11.29
N VAL A 153 -7.43 25.33 10.98
CA VAL A 153 -7.17 23.93 10.59
C VAL A 153 -7.54 22.97 11.72
N ASN A 154 -7.08 23.24 12.95
CA ASN A 154 -7.32 22.36 14.09
C ASN A 154 -8.79 22.34 14.55
N ALA A 155 -9.51 23.44 14.34
CA ALA A 155 -10.94 23.54 14.60
C ALA A 155 -11.80 22.98 13.46
N ALA A 156 -11.20 22.54 12.34
CA ALA A 156 -11.93 22.05 11.19
C ALA A 156 -12.77 20.83 11.59
N MET A 157 -14.09 21.02 11.49
CA MET A 157 -15.08 19.96 11.65
C MET A 157 -16.02 19.99 10.46
N LEU A 158 -16.39 18.81 9.97
CA LEU A 158 -17.30 18.67 8.84
C LEU A 158 -18.63 19.37 9.15
N GLY A 159 -19.09 20.22 8.22
CA GLY A 159 -20.38 20.90 8.31
C GLY A 159 -20.46 22.11 9.25
N ARG A 160 -19.44 22.41 10.07
CA ARG A 160 -19.51 23.51 11.05
C ARG A 160 -19.21 24.90 10.47
N ASP A 161 -18.32 24.98 9.48
CA ASP A 161 -17.82 26.24 8.89
C ASP A 161 -17.73 26.17 7.35
N SER A 162 -18.71 25.54 6.72
CA SER A 162 -18.62 25.18 5.31
C SER A 162 -18.65 26.40 4.38
N LEU A 163 -17.75 26.44 3.39
CA LEU A 163 -17.67 27.51 2.40
C LEU A 163 -18.79 27.37 1.34
N ALA A 164 -19.25 28.48 0.80
CA ALA A 164 -20.23 28.50 -0.30
C ALA A 164 -19.65 28.05 -1.66
N ASP A 165 -18.33 27.90 -1.76
CA ASP A 165 -17.66 27.46 -2.98
C ASP A 165 -18.11 26.04 -3.39
N LYS A 166 -18.45 25.86 -4.66
CA LYS A 166 -19.00 24.60 -5.18
C LYS A 166 -17.99 23.45 -5.08
N SER A 167 -16.72 23.72 -5.36
CA SER A 167 -15.65 22.71 -5.32
C SER A 167 -15.33 22.31 -3.88
N TYR A 168 -15.33 23.28 -2.96
CA TYR A 168 -15.24 23.02 -1.52
C TYR A 168 -16.38 22.11 -1.05
N LYS A 169 -17.63 22.44 -1.40
CA LYS A 169 -18.80 21.64 -1.04
C LYS A 169 -18.72 20.21 -1.58
N ALA A 170 -18.29 20.04 -2.83
CA ALA A 170 -18.10 18.71 -3.40
C ALA A 170 -17.05 17.90 -2.62
N LYS A 171 -15.92 18.53 -2.24
CA LYS A 171 -14.89 17.88 -1.42
C LYS A 171 -15.40 17.58 -0.01
N GLU A 172 -16.13 18.49 0.63
CA GLU A 172 -16.72 18.26 1.96
C GLU A 172 -17.70 17.07 1.95
N VAL A 173 -18.55 16.96 0.93
CA VAL A 173 -19.46 15.81 0.75
C VAL A 173 -18.67 14.51 0.60
N PHE A 174 -17.57 14.52 -0.17
CA PHE A 174 -16.69 13.37 -0.33
C PHE A 174 -16.04 12.95 1.00
N VAL A 175 -15.51 13.88 1.79
CA VAL A 175 -14.90 13.59 3.10
C VAL A 175 -15.96 13.13 4.11
N TYR A 176 -17.19 13.63 4.02
CA TYR A 176 -18.31 13.12 4.81
C TYR A 176 -18.64 11.66 4.45
N ALA A 177 -18.74 11.33 3.17
CA ALA A 177 -18.96 9.96 2.71
C ALA A 177 -17.84 9.02 3.20
N MET A 178 -16.58 9.45 3.10
CA MET A 178 -15.43 8.72 3.63
C MET A 178 -15.54 8.49 5.14
N THR A 179 -15.93 9.51 5.90
CA THR A 179 -16.14 9.40 7.35
C THR A 179 -17.19 8.33 7.67
N GLU A 180 -18.32 8.31 6.94
CA GLU A 180 -19.39 7.34 7.18
C GLU A 180 -18.97 5.91 6.81
N VAL A 181 -18.23 5.74 5.71
CA VAL A 181 -17.68 4.42 5.31
C VAL A 181 -16.74 3.89 6.40
N PHE A 182 -15.80 4.70 6.88
CA PHE A 182 -14.83 4.26 7.89
C PHE A 182 -15.47 4.07 9.26
N ALA A 183 -16.40 4.94 9.68
CA ALA A 183 -17.13 4.75 10.94
C ALA A 183 -17.99 3.48 10.94
N LYS A 184 -18.49 3.06 9.77
CA LYS A 184 -19.18 1.78 9.62
C LYS A 184 -18.22 0.59 9.66
N ALA A 185 -17.03 0.72 9.06
CA ALA A 185 -16.00 -0.32 9.08
C ALA A 185 -15.40 -0.52 10.48
N TYR A 186 -15.29 0.57 11.27
CA TYR A 186 -14.74 0.57 12.63
C TYR A 186 -15.73 1.15 13.65
N PRO A 187 -16.80 0.41 14.02
CA PRO A 187 -17.84 0.93 14.91
C PRO A 187 -17.33 1.35 16.29
N ALA A 188 -16.27 0.71 16.80
CA ALA A 188 -15.65 1.05 18.08
C ALA A 188 -15.00 2.44 18.07
N ASP A 189 -14.48 2.85 16.91
CA ASP A 189 -13.77 4.11 16.72
C ASP A 189 -14.62 5.17 16.02
N ALA A 190 -15.88 4.85 15.71
CA ALA A 190 -16.82 5.73 15.00
C ALA A 190 -16.94 7.13 15.64
N ALA A 191 -16.91 7.21 16.97
CA ALA A 191 -16.95 8.48 17.69
C ALA A 191 -15.72 9.36 17.38
N LYS A 192 -14.51 8.78 17.42
CA LYS A 192 -13.26 9.49 17.10
C LYS A 192 -13.17 9.81 15.62
N LEU A 193 -13.56 8.88 14.74
CA LEU A 193 -13.61 9.08 13.30
C LEU A 193 -14.56 10.23 12.92
N LYS A 194 -15.69 10.40 13.61
CA LYS A 194 -16.64 11.51 13.40
C LYS A 194 -16.28 12.79 14.18
N GLY A 195 -15.26 12.73 15.05
CA GLY A 195 -14.87 13.78 15.97
C GLY A 195 -14.08 14.92 15.33
N SER A 196 -13.21 15.53 16.12
CA SER A 196 -12.30 16.61 15.74
C SER A 196 -11.01 16.10 15.08
N ILE A 197 -10.14 17.02 14.64
CA ILE A 197 -8.77 16.70 14.23
C ILE A 197 -7.99 16.04 15.38
N ALA A 198 -8.16 16.51 16.62
CA ALA A 198 -7.48 15.96 17.78
C ALA A 198 -7.90 14.51 18.07
N ASP A 199 -9.18 14.18 17.90
CA ASP A 199 -9.68 12.81 18.07
C ASP A 199 -9.04 11.85 17.05
N LEU A 200 -8.84 12.30 15.81
CA LEU A 200 -8.18 11.53 14.75
C LEU A 200 -6.67 11.36 15.01
N GLN A 201 -6.00 12.40 15.49
CA GLN A 201 -4.58 12.31 15.89
C GLN A 201 -4.38 11.33 17.04
N GLU A 202 -5.27 11.36 18.04
CA GLU A 202 -5.24 10.41 19.15
C GLU A 202 -5.49 8.97 18.66
N LEU A 203 -6.45 8.79 17.74
CA LEU A 203 -6.75 7.50 17.13
C LEU A 203 -5.55 6.96 16.33
N GLU A 204 -4.91 7.78 15.49
CA GLU A 204 -3.71 7.41 14.74
C GLU A 204 -2.57 6.99 15.68
N ALA A 205 -2.33 7.75 16.75
CA ALA A 205 -1.30 7.44 17.74
C ALA A 205 -1.60 6.13 18.51
N THR A 206 -2.88 5.86 18.77
CA THR A 206 -3.33 4.60 19.38
C THR A 206 -3.00 3.42 18.46
N TYR A 207 -3.35 3.50 17.18
CA TYR A 207 -3.03 2.44 16.21
C TYR A 207 -1.54 2.27 15.99
N ALA A 208 -0.76 3.36 15.93
CA ALA A 208 0.69 3.30 15.82
C ALA A 208 1.32 2.51 16.98
N SER A 209 0.83 2.73 18.19
CA SER A 209 1.28 2.01 19.40
C SER A 209 0.92 0.53 19.35
N GLN A 210 -0.30 0.20 18.91
CA GLN A 210 -0.75 -1.19 18.75
C GLN A 210 0.05 -1.93 17.68
N LEU A 211 0.31 -1.28 16.53
CA LEU A 211 1.14 -1.83 15.46
C LEU A 211 2.57 -2.12 15.92
N MET A 212 3.17 -1.23 16.71
CA MET A 212 4.49 -1.47 17.28
C MET A 212 4.50 -2.71 18.17
N LEU A 213 3.53 -2.86 19.07
CA LEU A 213 3.44 -4.03 19.94
C LEU A 213 3.18 -5.32 19.16
N GLN A 214 2.29 -5.27 18.17
CA GLN A 214 1.98 -6.40 17.31
C GLN A 214 3.20 -6.83 16.48
N GLN A 215 3.97 -5.88 15.96
CA GLN A 215 5.21 -6.14 15.23
C GLN A 215 6.26 -6.83 16.11
N ILE A 216 6.39 -6.41 17.38
CA ILE A 216 7.33 -7.03 18.33
C ILE A 216 6.97 -8.50 18.54
N GLU A 217 5.68 -8.79 18.76
CA GLU A 217 5.21 -10.16 18.97
C GLU A 217 5.34 -11.01 17.70
N LEU A 218 4.99 -10.46 16.54
CA LEU A 218 5.17 -11.11 15.25
C LEU A 218 6.64 -11.43 14.97
N ASN A 219 7.55 -10.50 15.23
CA ASN A 219 8.98 -10.76 15.09
C ASN A 219 9.44 -11.86 16.04
N ARG A 220 8.95 -11.87 17.28
CA ARG A 220 9.31 -12.89 18.28
C ARG A 220 8.90 -14.28 17.83
N VAL A 221 7.63 -14.49 17.48
CA VAL A 221 7.10 -15.81 17.10
C VAL A 221 7.53 -16.18 15.68
N GLY A 222 7.55 -15.22 14.75
CA GLY A 222 7.98 -15.39 13.38
C GLY A 222 9.45 -15.80 13.27
N ASN A 223 10.35 -15.16 14.02
CA ASN A 223 11.76 -15.57 14.05
C ASN A 223 11.94 -16.97 14.65
N ALA A 224 11.17 -17.31 15.68
CA ALA A 224 11.20 -18.66 16.27
C ALA A 224 10.71 -19.73 15.28
N LEU A 225 9.64 -19.44 14.54
CA LEU A 225 9.12 -20.31 13.48
C LEU A 225 10.14 -20.47 12.36
N ALA A 226 10.67 -19.36 11.82
CA ALA A 226 11.66 -19.38 10.75
C ALA A 226 12.89 -20.21 11.15
N ASN A 227 13.44 -20.00 12.35
CA ASN A 227 14.58 -20.79 12.84
C ASN A 227 14.26 -22.29 12.94
N ALA A 228 13.05 -22.64 13.37
CA ALA A 228 12.62 -24.03 13.47
C ALA A 228 12.45 -24.67 12.08
N GLU A 229 11.83 -23.96 11.13
CA GLU A 229 11.65 -24.41 9.75
C GLU A 229 12.99 -24.56 9.03
N VAL A 230 13.92 -23.62 9.22
CA VAL A 230 15.30 -23.72 8.74
C VAL A 230 15.93 -25.00 9.28
N ALA A 231 15.94 -25.21 10.59
CA ALA A 231 16.52 -26.39 11.22
C ALA A 231 15.94 -27.71 10.67
N LEU A 232 14.61 -27.73 10.44
CA LEU A 232 13.91 -28.88 9.87
C LEU A 232 14.33 -29.13 8.42
N LEU A 233 14.39 -28.09 7.59
CA LEU A 233 14.77 -28.20 6.18
C LEU A 233 16.22 -28.66 6.00
N GLN A 234 17.15 -28.26 6.88
CA GLN A 234 18.53 -28.78 6.82
C GLN A 234 18.56 -30.29 7.04
N ARG A 235 17.81 -30.77 8.02
CA ARG A 235 17.72 -32.19 8.34
C ARG A 235 17.03 -32.97 7.23
N PHE A 236 15.98 -32.41 6.65
CA PHE A 236 15.30 -33.01 5.51
C PHE A 236 16.20 -33.13 4.28
N ASN A 237 16.97 -32.08 3.97
CA ASN A 237 17.89 -32.13 2.83
C ASN A 237 18.94 -33.26 2.99
N LEU A 238 19.53 -33.40 4.19
CA LEU A 238 20.45 -34.50 4.49
C LEU A 238 19.78 -35.87 4.35
N HIS A 239 18.52 -35.99 4.76
CA HIS A 239 17.74 -37.21 4.54
C HIS A 239 17.55 -37.52 3.05
N VAL A 240 17.20 -36.52 2.23
CA VAL A 240 17.09 -36.70 0.77
C VAL A 240 18.43 -37.12 0.15
N GLN A 241 19.55 -36.55 0.60
CA GLN A 241 20.90 -36.95 0.16
C GLN A 241 21.23 -38.41 0.47
N SER A 242 20.67 -38.97 1.55
CA SER A 242 20.86 -40.38 1.93
C SER A 242 20.10 -41.36 1.03
N GLY A 243 19.23 -40.88 0.14
CA GLY A 243 18.54 -41.72 -0.86
C GLY A 243 17.28 -42.45 -0.37
N THR A 244 16.80 -42.17 0.85
CA THR A 244 15.63 -42.85 1.47
C THR A 244 14.34 -42.03 1.43
N SER A 245 14.23 -41.08 0.49
CA SER A 245 13.13 -40.11 0.45
C SER A 245 11.89 -40.60 -0.31
N VAL A 246 10.71 -40.12 0.10
CA VAL A 246 9.41 -40.32 -0.56
C VAL A 246 9.18 -39.40 -1.77
N LEU A 247 10.14 -38.51 -2.07
CA LEU A 247 10.06 -37.57 -3.18
C LEU A 247 10.12 -38.30 -4.54
N THR A 248 9.42 -37.76 -5.54
CA THR A 248 9.58 -38.20 -6.93
C THR A 248 10.99 -37.88 -7.44
N PRO A 249 11.47 -38.55 -8.51
CA PRO A 249 12.79 -38.24 -9.08
C PRO A 249 12.97 -36.77 -9.47
N MET A 250 11.91 -36.09 -9.91
CA MET A 250 11.96 -34.67 -10.24
C MET A 250 12.11 -33.81 -8.98
N GLU A 251 11.32 -34.08 -7.94
CA GLU A 251 11.38 -33.35 -6.68
C GLU A 251 12.71 -33.58 -5.95
N SER A 252 13.25 -34.80 -5.96
CA SER A 252 14.59 -35.06 -5.42
C SER A 252 15.66 -34.25 -6.15
N ARG A 253 15.58 -34.12 -7.49
CA ARG A 253 16.50 -33.26 -8.24
C ARG A 253 16.35 -31.79 -7.88
N LEU A 254 15.12 -31.30 -7.69
CA LEU A 254 14.88 -29.93 -7.26
C LEU A 254 15.42 -29.69 -5.84
N GLU A 255 15.20 -30.61 -4.91
CA GLU A 255 15.71 -30.49 -3.54
C GLU A 255 17.25 -30.52 -3.49
N LEU A 256 17.88 -31.43 -4.22
CA LEU A 256 19.32 -31.62 -4.17
C LEU A 256 20.09 -30.56 -4.96
N ASN A 257 19.60 -30.18 -6.15
CA ASN A 257 20.35 -29.32 -7.07
C ASN A 257 19.89 -27.86 -7.07
N PHE A 258 18.73 -27.55 -6.50
CA PHE A 258 18.20 -26.20 -6.42
C PHE A 258 18.01 -25.77 -4.96
N PHE A 259 17.01 -26.32 -4.26
CA PHE A 259 16.64 -25.80 -2.95
C PHE A 259 17.73 -25.99 -1.89
N GLY A 260 18.12 -27.24 -1.63
CA GLY A 260 19.18 -27.55 -0.68
C GLY A 260 20.53 -26.95 -1.06
N ALA A 261 20.88 -26.98 -2.34
CA ALA A 261 22.15 -26.43 -2.82
C ALA A 261 22.25 -24.91 -2.59
N LEU A 262 21.18 -24.16 -2.90
CA LEU A 262 21.14 -22.71 -2.70
C LEU A 262 21.08 -22.36 -1.21
N ASP A 263 20.24 -23.05 -0.43
CA ASP A 263 20.12 -22.81 1.01
C ASP A 263 21.43 -23.10 1.75
N GLN A 264 22.16 -24.16 1.37
CA GLN A 264 23.47 -24.47 1.95
C GLN A 264 24.53 -23.42 1.58
N ARG A 265 24.48 -22.90 0.36
CA ARG A 265 25.50 -21.98 -0.16
C ARG A 265 25.29 -20.53 0.28
N PHE A 266 24.05 -20.09 0.37
CA PHE A 266 23.69 -18.68 0.56
C PHE A 266 22.87 -18.41 1.83
N GLY A 267 22.60 -19.45 2.62
CA GLY A 267 21.73 -19.38 3.80
C GLY A 267 20.30 -19.79 3.46
N TYR A 268 19.61 -20.34 4.45
CA TYR A 268 18.26 -20.85 4.27
C TYR A 268 17.27 -19.73 3.94
N GLY A 269 16.45 -19.96 2.91
CA GLY A 269 15.52 -18.98 2.35
C GLY A 269 16.05 -18.34 1.06
N ALA A 270 17.35 -18.49 0.74
CA ALA A 270 17.91 -18.05 -0.54
C ALA A 270 17.29 -18.81 -1.72
N ALA A 271 16.98 -20.10 -1.55
CA ALA A 271 16.32 -20.87 -2.58
C ALA A 271 14.90 -20.35 -2.89
N ASP A 272 14.16 -19.91 -1.88
CA ASP A 272 12.80 -19.37 -2.07
C ASP A 272 12.82 -18.04 -2.82
N GLN A 273 13.79 -17.17 -2.53
CA GLN A 273 13.97 -15.92 -3.27
C GLN A 273 14.37 -16.17 -4.73
N GLU A 274 15.34 -17.07 -4.96
CA GLU A 274 15.75 -17.44 -6.31
C GLU A 274 14.61 -18.11 -7.08
N ALA A 275 13.80 -18.95 -6.43
CA ALA A 275 12.65 -19.59 -7.05
C ALA A 275 11.66 -18.56 -7.61
N LEU A 276 11.35 -17.50 -6.87
CA LEU A 276 10.45 -16.44 -7.34
C LEU A 276 11.00 -15.75 -8.59
N MET A 277 12.29 -15.42 -8.62
CA MET A 277 12.93 -14.84 -9.80
C MET A 277 12.90 -15.80 -10.98
N GLN A 278 13.25 -17.07 -10.78
CA GLN A 278 13.27 -18.08 -11.83
C GLN A 278 11.86 -18.33 -12.38
N LEU A 279 10.83 -18.33 -11.55
CA LEU A 279 9.44 -18.48 -11.99
C LEU A 279 9.02 -17.38 -12.99
N SER A 280 9.48 -16.15 -12.81
CA SER A 280 9.19 -15.06 -13.75
C SER A 280 9.79 -15.29 -15.16
N ILE A 281 10.93 -16.00 -15.24
CA ILE A 281 11.62 -16.31 -16.49
C ILE A 281 11.08 -17.61 -17.10
N LEU A 282 10.92 -18.64 -16.26
CA LEU A 282 10.50 -19.97 -16.68
C LEU A 282 9.05 -19.99 -17.13
N SER A 283 8.16 -19.19 -16.54
CA SER A 283 6.76 -19.10 -16.96
C SER A 283 6.61 -18.70 -18.44
N LEU A 284 7.57 -17.92 -18.96
CA LEU A 284 7.61 -17.49 -20.36
C LEU A 284 8.39 -18.45 -21.27
N THR A 285 9.46 -19.07 -20.75
CA THR A 285 10.43 -19.81 -21.58
C THR A 285 10.27 -21.32 -21.49
N ARG A 286 9.89 -21.85 -20.32
CA ARG A 286 9.74 -23.29 -20.02
C ARG A 286 8.59 -23.51 -19.01
N PRO A 287 7.33 -23.40 -19.44
CA PRO A 287 6.18 -23.42 -18.53
C PRO A 287 6.04 -24.71 -17.69
N SER A 288 6.44 -25.87 -18.22
CA SER A 288 6.46 -27.12 -17.47
C SER A 288 7.45 -27.12 -16.31
N ASP A 289 8.62 -26.50 -16.50
CA ASP A 289 9.65 -26.39 -15.48
C ASP A 289 9.21 -25.40 -14.40
N ALA A 290 8.55 -24.30 -14.81
CA ALA A 290 7.93 -23.35 -13.89
C ALA A 290 6.87 -24.04 -13.01
N ALA A 291 6.00 -24.85 -13.62
CA ALA A 291 4.98 -25.60 -12.89
C ALA A 291 5.60 -26.58 -11.90
N ALA A 292 6.64 -27.34 -12.28
CA ALA A 292 7.32 -28.27 -11.39
C ALA A 292 8.04 -27.56 -10.23
N LEU A 293 8.71 -26.43 -10.51
CA LEU A 293 9.37 -25.62 -9.49
C LEU A 293 8.36 -25.06 -8.48
N ALA A 294 7.27 -24.47 -8.97
CA ALA A 294 6.20 -23.92 -8.13
C ALA A 294 5.51 -25.01 -7.29
N ASP A 295 5.19 -26.15 -7.90
CA ASP A 295 4.56 -27.28 -7.24
C ASP A 295 5.42 -27.81 -6.09
N TYR A 296 6.70 -28.09 -6.34
CA TYR A 296 7.60 -28.57 -5.29
C TYR A 296 7.81 -27.53 -4.19
N LYS A 297 8.03 -26.25 -4.55
CA LYS A 297 8.16 -25.14 -3.60
C LYS A 297 6.99 -25.12 -2.60
N SER A 298 5.77 -25.30 -3.09
CA SER A 298 4.55 -25.28 -2.26
C SER A 298 4.46 -26.47 -1.28
N LYS A 299 5.07 -27.61 -1.61
CA LYS A 299 4.99 -28.85 -0.82
C LYS A 299 6.20 -29.09 0.07
N ARG A 300 7.35 -28.47 -0.22
CA ARG A 300 8.65 -28.72 0.42
C ARG A 300 8.58 -28.74 1.95
N ALA A 301 8.04 -27.68 2.55
CA ALA A 301 7.92 -27.57 4.01
C ALA A 301 7.03 -28.67 4.61
N LYS A 302 5.94 -29.02 3.92
CA LYS A 302 5.02 -30.10 4.32
C LYS A 302 5.72 -31.46 4.29
N TYR A 303 6.47 -31.77 3.22
CA TYR A 303 7.22 -33.02 3.14
C TYR A 303 8.27 -33.15 4.25
N ALA A 304 9.02 -32.09 4.52
CA ALA A 304 9.98 -32.08 5.62
C ALA A 304 9.30 -32.35 6.97
N GLN A 305 8.12 -31.77 7.17
CA GLN A 305 7.33 -31.93 8.39
C GLN A 305 6.76 -33.34 8.56
N GLU A 306 6.14 -33.91 7.52
CA GLU A 306 5.62 -35.28 7.53
C GLU A 306 6.74 -36.30 7.79
N TRP A 307 7.90 -36.11 7.14
CA TRP A 307 9.08 -36.93 7.39
C TRP A 307 9.54 -36.85 8.86
N ALA A 308 9.67 -35.64 9.41
CA ALA A 308 10.12 -35.48 10.79
C ALA A 308 9.16 -36.11 11.82
N LEU A 309 7.85 -36.00 11.59
CA LEU A 309 6.83 -36.67 12.43
C LEU A 309 6.91 -38.19 12.33
N GLY A 310 7.22 -38.74 11.16
CA GLY A 310 7.37 -40.18 10.92
C GLY A 310 8.74 -40.77 11.29
N SER A 311 9.73 -39.93 11.60
CA SER A 311 11.14 -40.35 11.80
C SER A 311 11.37 -41.23 13.05
N GLY A 312 10.47 -41.15 14.04
CA GLY A 312 10.67 -41.76 15.36
C GLY A 312 11.75 -41.08 16.23
N GLU A 313 12.43 -40.05 15.73
CA GLU A 313 13.44 -39.30 16.48
C GLU A 313 12.76 -38.24 17.37
N PRO A 314 12.83 -38.34 18.72
CA PRO A 314 12.07 -37.46 19.61
C PRO A 314 12.34 -35.96 19.39
N ARG A 315 13.58 -35.61 19.02
CA ARG A 315 13.97 -34.22 18.75
C ARG A 315 13.34 -33.67 17.46
N LEU A 316 13.32 -34.46 16.38
CA LEU A 316 12.68 -34.06 15.13
C LEU A 316 11.16 -33.99 15.25
N VAL A 317 10.56 -34.95 15.95
CA VAL A 317 9.12 -34.94 16.24
C VAL A 317 8.74 -33.71 17.06
N SER A 318 9.51 -33.38 18.10
CA SER A 318 9.30 -32.16 18.91
C SER A 318 9.44 -30.87 18.07
N LEU A 319 10.46 -30.79 17.21
CA LEU A 319 10.66 -29.66 16.30
C LEU A 319 9.47 -29.47 15.35
N ALA A 320 9.00 -30.55 14.71
CA ALA A 320 7.88 -30.52 13.78
C ALA A 320 6.56 -30.10 14.48
N ASN A 321 6.32 -30.59 15.70
CA ASN A 321 5.16 -30.19 16.50
C ASN A 321 5.21 -28.71 16.93
N ASN A 322 6.40 -28.19 17.26
CA ASN A 322 6.56 -26.77 17.58
C ASN A 322 6.23 -25.88 16.38
N ILE A 323 6.66 -26.27 15.17
CA ILE A 323 6.31 -25.58 13.92
C ILE A 323 4.78 -25.56 13.73
N LEU A 324 4.10 -26.72 13.88
CA LEU A 324 2.63 -26.80 13.78
C LEU A 324 1.92 -25.89 14.77
N LYS A 325 2.48 -25.72 15.97
CA LYS A 325 1.91 -24.85 17.00
C LYS A 325 2.12 -23.36 16.70
N MET A 326 3.29 -22.99 16.17
CA MET A 326 3.66 -21.59 15.91
C MET A 326 3.03 -21.02 14.64
N ARG A 327 2.88 -21.83 13.57
CA ARG A 327 2.39 -21.34 12.28
C ARG A 327 1.02 -20.63 12.37
N PRO A 328 -0.02 -21.19 13.04
CA PRO A 328 -1.29 -20.47 13.22
C PRO A 328 -1.19 -19.22 14.09
N GLN A 329 -0.16 -19.11 14.94
CA GLN A 329 0.06 -17.91 15.75
C GLN A 329 0.65 -16.77 14.90
N VAL A 330 1.60 -17.10 14.02
CA VAL A 330 2.15 -16.14 13.05
C VAL A 330 1.09 -15.69 12.05
N GLU A 331 0.30 -16.62 11.51
CA GLU A 331 -0.79 -16.32 10.58
C GLU A 331 -1.81 -15.35 11.20
N ARG A 332 -2.39 -15.69 12.37
CA ARG A 332 -3.32 -14.80 13.08
C ARG A 332 -2.68 -13.47 13.46
N GLY A 333 -1.40 -13.50 13.85
CA GLY A 333 -0.67 -12.29 14.19
C GLY A 333 -0.50 -11.37 12.99
N SER A 334 -0.26 -11.94 11.80
CA SER A 334 -0.06 -11.21 10.54
C SER A 334 -1.36 -10.62 10.04
N GLU A 335 -2.45 -11.37 10.14
CA GLU A 335 -3.81 -10.89 9.85
C GLU A 335 -4.18 -9.71 10.75
N ALA A 336 -4.02 -9.85 12.07
CA ALA A 336 -4.28 -8.77 13.03
C ALA A 336 -3.39 -7.53 12.77
N TYR A 337 -2.14 -7.74 12.34
CA TYR A 337 -1.27 -6.63 11.95
C TYR A 337 -1.77 -5.92 10.69
N GLY A 338 -2.20 -6.67 9.67
CA GLY A 338 -2.79 -6.13 8.45
C GLY A 338 -4.08 -5.34 8.71
N ASP A 339 -4.95 -5.84 9.58
CA ASP A 339 -6.18 -5.15 10.00
C ASP A 339 -5.86 -3.82 10.70
N LEU A 340 -4.88 -3.82 11.61
CA LEU A 340 -4.42 -2.62 12.29
C LEU A 340 -3.78 -1.61 11.33
N GLN A 341 -3.01 -2.07 10.34
CA GLN A 341 -2.44 -1.19 9.31
C GLN A 341 -3.54 -0.52 8.48
N SER A 342 -4.58 -1.27 8.12
CA SER A 342 -5.71 -0.75 7.37
C SER A 342 -6.50 0.28 8.18
N ALA A 343 -6.79 -0.03 9.45
CA ALA A 343 -7.46 0.89 10.37
C ALA A 343 -6.66 2.19 10.59
N GLN A 344 -5.33 2.08 10.76
CA GLN A 344 -4.45 3.25 10.85
C GLN A 344 -4.48 4.06 9.55
N GLY A 345 -4.36 3.41 8.39
CA GLY A 345 -4.39 4.06 7.08
C GLY A 345 -5.68 4.83 6.86
N HIS A 346 -6.84 4.26 7.21
CA HIS A 346 -8.14 4.95 7.10
C HIS A 346 -8.26 6.14 8.06
N ALA A 347 -7.81 6.00 9.31
CA ALA A 347 -7.78 7.11 10.26
C ALA A 347 -6.88 8.26 9.76
N ARG A 348 -5.68 7.93 9.28
CA ARG A 348 -4.72 8.90 8.75
C ARG A 348 -5.20 9.55 7.46
N ARG A 349 -5.84 8.78 6.56
CA ARG A 349 -6.50 9.30 5.37
C ARG A 349 -7.52 10.35 5.76
N LEU A 350 -8.43 10.03 6.69
CA LEU A 350 -9.45 10.96 7.13
C LEU A 350 -8.86 12.23 7.80
N LEU A 351 -7.79 12.06 8.58
CA LEU A 351 -7.04 13.18 9.18
C LEU A 351 -6.52 14.13 8.10
N ILE A 352 -5.80 13.62 7.09
CA ILE A 352 -5.23 14.42 6.00
C ILE A 352 -6.31 15.16 5.24
N TYR A 353 -7.41 14.49 4.88
CA TYR A 353 -8.51 15.12 4.15
C TYR A 353 -9.20 16.23 4.95
N ARG A 354 -9.33 16.07 6.28
CA ARG A 354 -9.87 17.13 7.14
C ARG A 354 -8.91 18.30 7.33
N GLN A 355 -7.62 18.03 7.47
CA GLN A 355 -6.59 19.08 7.45
C GLN A 355 -6.63 19.86 6.14
N ALA A 356 -6.80 19.18 5.00
CA ALA A 356 -6.93 19.82 3.69
C ALA A 356 -8.17 20.74 3.60
N LEU A 357 -9.34 20.29 4.10
CA LEU A 357 -10.53 21.16 4.21
C LEU A 357 -10.29 22.37 5.11
N GLY A 358 -9.68 22.15 6.28
CA GLY A 358 -9.31 23.22 7.21
C GLY A 358 -8.36 24.25 6.60
N ALA A 359 -7.37 23.80 5.82
CA ALA A 359 -6.47 24.67 5.09
C ALA A 359 -7.19 25.49 4.02
N TRP A 360 -8.15 24.89 3.30
CA TRP A 360 -8.97 25.62 2.33
C TRP A 360 -9.78 26.71 3.03
N GLN A 361 -10.44 26.40 4.16
CA GLN A 361 -11.15 27.39 4.97
C GLN A 361 -10.22 28.51 5.45
N ALA A 362 -9.02 28.17 5.91
CA ALA A 362 -8.04 29.16 6.36
C ALA A 362 -7.58 30.08 5.23
N LEU A 363 -7.30 29.54 4.03
CA LEU A 363 -6.96 30.31 2.84
C LEU A 363 -8.08 31.26 2.42
N ALA A 364 -9.34 30.81 2.50
CA ALA A 364 -10.50 31.64 2.22
C ALA A 364 -10.66 32.77 3.26
N LYS A 365 -10.57 32.45 4.55
CA LYS A 365 -10.66 33.43 5.65
C LYS A 365 -9.54 34.47 5.61
N THR A 366 -8.33 34.06 5.26
CA THR A 366 -7.17 34.96 5.11
C THR A 366 -7.09 35.67 3.76
N GLN A 367 -8.05 35.41 2.86
CA GLN A 367 -8.12 35.98 1.52
C GLN A 367 -6.81 35.80 0.72
N ASN A 368 -6.19 34.62 0.83
CA ASN A 368 -4.99 34.29 0.08
C ASN A 368 -5.34 33.98 -1.39
N MET A 369 -5.58 35.05 -2.15
CA MET A 369 -6.09 34.97 -3.54
C MET A 369 -5.16 34.18 -4.47
N LYS A 370 -3.84 34.24 -4.25
CA LYS A 370 -2.88 33.49 -5.04
C LYS A 370 -3.06 31.98 -4.85
N ALA A 371 -3.06 31.51 -3.61
CA ALA A 371 -3.22 30.09 -3.31
C ALA A 371 -4.60 29.56 -3.72
N LEU A 372 -5.65 30.37 -3.59
CA LEU A 372 -6.99 30.01 -4.03
C LEU A 372 -7.08 29.88 -5.57
N ALA A 373 -6.40 30.76 -6.32
CA ALA A 373 -6.32 30.65 -7.77
C ALA A 373 -5.53 29.42 -8.24
N GLU A 374 -4.40 29.13 -7.57
CA GLU A 374 -3.61 27.92 -7.80
C GLU A 374 -4.42 26.65 -7.53
N LEU A 375 -5.16 26.61 -6.42
CA LEU A 375 -6.07 25.52 -6.08
C LEU A 375 -7.17 25.34 -7.13
N ALA A 376 -7.81 26.42 -7.58
CA ALA A 376 -8.84 26.36 -8.62
C ALA A 376 -8.29 25.80 -9.93
N GLY A 377 -7.04 26.13 -10.29
CA GLY A 377 -6.37 25.57 -11.45
C GLY A 377 -6.08 24.07 -11.31
N LEU A 378 -5.66 23.60 -10.12
CA LEU A 378 -5.48 22.18 -9.84
C LEU A 378 -6.80 21.40 -9.94
N VAL A 379 -7.86 21.88 -9.29
CA VAL A 379 -9.20 21.25 -9.35
C VAL A 379 -9.71 21.19 -10.79
N THR A 380 -9.47 22.24 -11.58
CA THR A 380 -9.82 22.27 -13.01
C THR A 380 -9.02 21.24 -13.81
N CYS A 381 -7.74 21.06 -13.51
CA CYS A 381 -6.90 20.04 -14.14
C CYS A 381 -7.40 18.63 -13.82
N GLU A 382 -7.75 18.37 -12.57
CA GLU A 382 -8.20 17.06 -12.08
C GLU A 382 -9.58 16.67 -12.61
N SER A 383 -10.43 17.66 -12.89
CA SER A 383 -11.80 17.47 -13.37
C SER A 383 -11.89 17.19 -14.88
N ALA A 384 -10.79 16.81 -15.54
CA ALA A 384 -10.80 16.49 -16.96
C ALA A 384 -11.72 15.29 -17.27
N SER A 385 -12.66 15.49 -18.19
CA SER A 385 -13.52 14.43 -18.70
C SER A 385 -12.72 13.40 -19.48
N LEU A 386 -13.06 12.13 -19.35
CA LEU A 386 -12.55 11.05 -20.21
C LEU A 386 -13.37 10.88 -21.49
N ARG A 387 -14.50 11.58 -21.60
CA ARG A 387 -15.47 11.54 -22.70
C ARG A 387 -15.60 12.89 -23.39
#